data_AF-V2XM96-F1
#
_entry.id   AF-V2XM96-F1
#
_cell.length_a   1.000
_cell.length_b   1.000
_cell.length_c   1.000
_cell.angle_alpha   90.00
_cell.angle_beta   90.00
_cell.angle_gamma   90.00
#
_symmetry.space_group_name_H-M   'P 1'
#
loop_
_entity.id
_entity.type
_entity.pdbx_description
1 polymer ?
#
loop_
_entity_poly.entity_id
_entity_poly.type
_entity_poly.pdbx_seq_one_letter_code
_entity_poly.pdbx_strand_id
1 'polypeptide(L)'
;MVPHLQNVLGTIPPSVAMTAVPGHRGLTMWGDIQKSDVERWFREPWAVWNEIGWYILATPRPNLRVPTLLHSEGIRLLYFHQYWQELATRGDTSFLISSIESHQAELQSLVNLRFVIPFAALAKLWTHDNPHVQEQSSRLLPFLEDAFPTHLGYNERRHDMERLAFISALADHLNDTDFTSYVATSTHGQEFIRFVHDQILSRRLYETPYWDFSPDRQKLLSEWTRVTQRIIEIGNLRPDYFTSIPERPSAQPMDAGIPLPGIPNRPPRTDDGSSVPQSHHEMHDDGQGVLGLAEQDEQGNMAGDIGAEELVDTPHPSINPDHPRVDDQH
;
A
#
# COMPACT_ATOMS: atom_id res chain seq x y z
N MET A 1 -23.14 -2.83 19.97
CA MET A 1 -22.14 -3.78 19.43
C MET A 1 -20.69 -3.27 19.49
N VAL A 2 -20.45 -1.95 19.48
CA VAL A 2 -19.10 -1.34 19.53
C VAL A 2 -18.24 -1.74 20.75
N PRO A 3 -18.76 -1.84 22.00
CA PRO A 3 -17.91 -2.11 23.17
C PRO A 3 -17.29 -3.51 23.17
N HIS A 4 -18.02 -4.51 22.67
CA HIS A 4 -17.54 -5.89 22.64
C HIS A 4 -16.45 -6.08 21.58
N LEU A 5 -16.62 -5.45 20.41
CA LEU A 5 -15.60 -5.42 19.37
C LEU A 5 -14.34 -4.68 19.82
N GLN A 6 -14.48 -3.54 20.51
CA GLN A 6 -13.36 -2.82 21.11
C GLN A 6 -12.60 -3.68 22.13
N ASN A 7 -13.31 -4.41 23.00
CA ASN A 7 -12.69 -5.31 23.97
C ASN A 7 -11.90 -6.42 23.31
N VAL A 8 -12.43 -7.04 22.25
CA VAL A 8 -11.72 -8.09 21.50
C VAL A 8 -10.50 -7.51 20.77
N LEU A 9 -10.67 -6.39 20.05
CA LEU A 9 -9.57 -5.76 19.31
C LEU A 9 -8.47 -5.20 20.21
N GLY A 10 -8.81 -4.82 21.45
CA GLY A 10 -7.84 -4.37 22.45
C GLY A 10 -6.93 -5.50 23.00
N THR A 11 -7.20 -6.76 22.67
CA THR A 11 -6.39 -7.93 23.10
C THR A 11 -5.38 -8.41 22.08
N ILE A 12 -5.43 -7.87 20.86
CA ILE A 12 -4.50 -8.21 19.77
C ILE A 12 -3.63 -6.99 19.44
N PRO A 13 -2.47 -7.16 18.77
CA PRO A 13 -1.63 -6.04 18.40
C PRO A 13 -2.41 -4.98 17.60
N PRO A 14 -2.20 -3.67 17.84
CA PRO A 14 -3.00 -2.61 17.22
C PRO A 14 -3.02 -2.63 15.68
N SER A 15 -1.87 -2.97 15.07
CA SER A 15 -1.75 -3.20 13.63
C SER A 15 -2.68 -4.29 13.12
N VAL A 16 -2.76 -5.42 13.83
CA VAL A 16 -3.67 -6.55 13.52
C VAL A 16 -5.12 -6.10 13.71
N ALA A 17 -5.40 -5.37 14.79
CA ALA A 17 -6.73 -4.82 15.05
C ALA A 17 -7.21 -3.91 13.91
N MET A 18 -6.36 -3.02 13.39
CA MET A 18 -6.72 -2.13 12.29
C MET A 18 -6.98 -2.86 10.98
N THR A 19 -6.49 -4.08 10.79
CA THR A 19 -6.82 -4.88 9.59
C THR A 19 -8.19 -5.53 9.64
N ALA A 20 -8.78 -5.65 10.85
CA ALA A 20 -10.17 -6.03 11.04
C ALA A 20 -11.14 -4.89 10.68
N VAL A 21 -10.65 -3.65 10.64
CA VAL A 21 -11.43 -2.47 10.27
C VAL A 21 -11.53 -2.35 8.74
N PRO A 22 -12.75 -2.26 8.17
CA PRO A 22 -12.92 -2.10 6.73
C PRO A 22 -12.18 -0.88 6.17
N GLY A 23 -11.39 -1.06 5.11
CA GLY A 23 -10.73 0.02 4.36
C GLY A 23 -9.28 0.33 4.71
N HIS A 24 -8.70 -0.27 5.76
CA HIS A 24 -7.46 0.24 6.40
C HIS A 24 -6.24 -0.68 6.21
N ARG A 25 -6.29 -1.58 5.22
CA ARG A 25 -5.26 -2.59 4.96
C ARG A 25 -3.89 -2.01 4.56
N GLY A 26 -3.88 -0.78 4.03
CA GLY A 26 -2.65 -0.07 3.69
C GLY A 26 -1.96 0.57 4.90
N LEU A 27 -2.69 0.86 5.98
CA LEU A 27 -2.16 1.62 7.11
C LEU A 27 -1.05 0.88 7.84
N THR A 28 -1.17 -0.44 7.96
CA THR A 28 -0.15 -1.26 8.64
C THR A 28 1.19 -1.26 7.91
N MET A 29 1.23 -0.84 6.64
CA MET A 29 2.48 -0.73 5.89
C MET A 29 3.17 0.61 6.10
N TRP A 30 2.43 1.67 6.40
CA TRP A 30 2.97 3.03 6.33
C TRP A 30 3.00 3.78 7.66
N GLY A 31 2.13 3.41 8.61
CA GLY A 31 2.07 4.03 9.93
C GLY A 31 2.42 3.06 11.05
N ASP A 32 2.97 3.59 12.15
CA ASP A 32 3.06 2.86 13.41
C ASP A 32 1.73 2.98 14.15
N ILE A 33 0.89 1.96 14.02
CA ILE A 33 -0.46 1.98 14.58
C ILE A 33 -0.37 1.78 16.09
N GLN A 34 -0.79 2.79 16.85
CA GLN A 34 -0.88 2.73 18.29
C GLN A 34 -2.26 2.25 18.73
N LYS A 35 -2.35 1.78 19.98
CA LYS A 35 -3.63 1.40 20.60
C LYS A 35 -4.61 2.57 20.62
N SER A 36 -4.12 3.78 20.87
CA SER A 36 -4.91 5.02 20.82
C SER A 36 -5.57 5.23 19.47
N ASP A 37 -4.92 4.86 18.37
CA ASP A 37 -5.44 5.05 17.02
C ASP A 37 -6.61 4.09 16.76
N VAL A 38 -6.50 2.85 17.24
CA VAL A 38 -7.59 1.87 17.22
C VAL A 38 -8.78 2.37 18.05
N GLU A 39 -8.54 2.91 19.24
CA GLU A 39 -9.60 3.44 20.10
C GLU A 39 -10.26 4.69 19.51
N ARG A 40 -9.45 5.61 18.99
CA ARG A 40 -9.89 6.85 18.36
C ARG A 40 -10.66 6.58 17.10
N TRP A 41 -10.30 5.56 16.33
CA TRP A 41 -11.06 5.11 15.18
C TRP A 41 -12.53 4.84 15.51
N PHE A 42 -12.79 4.10 16.60
CA PHE A 42 -14.17 3.78 16.97
C PHE A 42 -14.95 4.97 17.55
N ARG A 43 -14.27 6.05 17.94
CA ARG A 43 -14.89 7.26 18.48
C ARG A 43 -15.10 8.31 17.38
N GLU A 44 -14.07 8.58 16.59
CA GLU A 44 -13.97 9.67 15.62
C GLU A 44 -13.23 9.22 14.34
N PRO A 45 -13.84 8.36 13.50
CA PRO A 45 -13.21 7.85 12.28
C PRO A 45 -12.68 8.95 11.35
N TRP A 46 -13.44 10.06 11.22
CA TRP A 46 -13.10 11.18 10.35
C TRP A 46 -11.88 11.98 10.80
N ALA A 47 -11.62 12.06 12.11
CA ALA A 47 -10.44 12.73 12.63
C ALA A 47 -9.17 11.95 12.27
N VAL A 48 -9.21 10.62 12.44
CA VAL A 48 -8.13 9.72 12.06
C VAL A 48 -7.86 9.78 10.55
N TRP A 49 -8.90 9.90 9.72
CA TRP A 49 -8.72 10.08 8.26
C TRP A 49 -7.97 11.36 7.89
N ASN A 50 -8.25 12.46 8.57
CA ASN A 50 -7.58 13.73 8.27
C ASN A 50 -6.11 13.74 8.74
N GLU A 51 -5.76 12.96 9.75
CA GLU A 51 -4.39 12.91 10.32
C GLU A 51 -3.45 12.00 9.52
N ILE A 52 -3.94 10.87 8.99
CA ILE A 52 -3.11 9.85 8.31
C ILE A 52 -2.50 10.33 6.98
N GLY A 53 -3.08 11.36 6.36
CA GLY A 53 -2.64 11.89 5.07
C GLY A 53 -3.19 11.12 3.87
N TRP A 54 -3.49 11.85 2.80
CA TRP A 54 -4.19 11.32 1.62
C TRP A 54 -3.45 10.18 0.92
N TYR A 55 -2.12 10.27 0.77
CA TYR A 55 -1.35 9.23 0.06
C TYR A 55 -1.30 7.89 0.80
N ILE A 56 -1.31 7.94 2.13
CA ILE A 56 -1.39 6.73 2.95
C ILE A 56 -2.79 6.09 2.83
N LEU A 57 -3.86 6.90 2.81
CA LEU A 57 -5.23 6.42 2.60
C LEU A 57 -5.49 5.89 1.18
N ALA A 58 -4.97 6.58 0.18
CA ALA A 58 -5.14 6.26 -1.24
C ALA A 58 -4.18 5.16 -1.73
N THR A 59 -3.33 4.62 -0.84
CA THR A 59 -2.42 3.52 -1.17
C THR A 59 -3.20 2.36 -1.77
N PRO A 60 -2.66 1.71 -2.83
CA PRO A 60 -3.27 0.52 -3.38
C PRO A 60 -3.47 -0.56 -2.33
N ARG A 61 -4.67 -1.13 -2.32
CA ARG A 61 -4.97 -2.23 -1.42
C ARG A 61 -4.17 -3.47 -1.83
N PRO A 62 -3.65 -4.23 -0.87
CA PRO A 62 -3.05 -5.53 -1.15
C PRO A 62 -4.11 -6.46 -1.75
N ASN A 63 -3.70 -7.34 -2.67
CA ASN A 63 -4.56 -8.33 -3.34
C ASN A 63 -4.94 -9.49 -2.41
N LEU A 64 -5.53 -9.15 -1.26
CA LEU A 64 -5.93 -10.10 -0.23
C LEU A 64 -7.44 -10.22 -0.18
N ARG A 65 -7.89 -11.46 0.01
CA ARG A 65 -9.31 -11.77 0.21
C ARG A 65 -9.86 -11.05 1.44
N VAL A 66 -11.17 -10.81 1.44
CA VAL A 66 -11.88 -10.13 2.53
C VAL A 66 -12.80 -11.15 3.20
N PRO A 67 -12.77 -11.27 4.55
CA PRO A 67 -11.95 -10.54 5.54
C PRO A 67 -10.52 -11.08 5.66
N THR A 68 -9.52 -10.19 5.78
CA THR A 68 -8.08 -10.55 5.77
C THR A 68 -7.71 -11.58 6.83
N LEU A 69 -8.31 -11.47 8.02
CA LEU A 69 -8.05 -12.34 9.16
C LEU A 69 -8.63 -13.76 9.02
N LEU A 70 -9.48 -14.01 8.02
CA LEU A 70 -10.07 -15.33 7.79
C LEU A 70 -9.33 -16.14 6.72
N HIS A 71 -8.23 -15.60 6.19
CA HIS A 71 -7.50 -16.21 5.07
C HIS A 71 -6.02 -16.33 5.41
N SER A 72 -5.42 -17.46 5.03
CA SER A 72 -4.02 -17.77 5.34
C SER A 72 -3.06 -16.75 4.72
N GLU A 73 -3.38 -16.21 3.55
CA GLU A 73 -2.58 -15.16 2.89
C GLU A 73 -2.52 -13.89 3.74
N GLY A 74 -3.66 -13.49 4.31
CA GLY A 74 -3.76 -12.31 5.16
C GLY A 74 -3.06 -12.50 6.50
N ILE A 75 -3.26 -13.65 7.15
CA ILE A 75 -2.57 -14.03 8.39
C ILE A 75 -1.06 -14.04 8.18
N ARG A 76 -0.59 -14.58 7.05
CA ARG A 76 0.82 -14.66 6.72
C ARG A 76 1.47 -13.28 6.53
N LEU A 77 0.82 -12.36 5.82
CA LEU A 77 1.32 -10.98 5.69
C LEU A 77 1.46 -10.33 7.07
N LEU A 78 0.43 -10.43 7.90
CA LEU A 78 0.41 -9.83 9.23
C LEU A 78 1.46 -10.43 10.15
N TYR A 79 1.68 -11.74 10.07
CA TYR A 79 2.76 -12.41 10.78
C TYR A 79 4.11 -11.78 10.45
N PHE A 80 4.45 -11.62 9.17
CA PHE A 80 5.73 -11.01 8.79
C PHE A 80 5.84 -9.55 9.20
N HIS A 81 4.77 -8.76 9.05
CA HIS A 81 4.78 -7.37 9.51
C HIS A 81 5.04 -7.27 11.02
N GLN A 82 4.37 -8.08 11.83
CA GLN A 82 4.59 -8.11 13.28
C GLN A 82 5.98 -8.63 13.64
N TYR A 83 6.42 -9.69 12.98
CA TYR A 83 7.74 -10.27 13.20
C TYR A 83 8.86 -9.27 12.90
N TRP A 84 8.80 -8.59 11.76
CA TRP A 84 9.80 -7.57 11.40
C TRP A 84 9.74 -6.34 12.31
N GLN A 85 8.55 -5.90 12.73
CA GLN A 85 8.43 -4.81 13.71
C GLN A 85 9.05 -5.18 15.06
N GLU A 86 8.88 -6.42 15.51
CA GLU A 86 9.48 -6.90 16.76
C GLU A 86 11.01 -6.96 16.65
N LEU A 87 11.54 -7.54 15.56
CA LEU A 87 12.98 -7.58 15.32
C LEU A 87 13.59 -6.16 15.23
N ALA A 88 12.91 -5.23 14.56
CA ALA A 88 13.33 -3.83 14.49
C ALA A 88 13.36 -3.18 15.88
N THR A 89 12.36 -3.47 16.72
CA THR A 89 12.26 -2.95 18.09
C THR A 89 13.38 -3.48 18.98
N ARG A 90 13.83 -4.73 18.77
CA ARG A 90 14.96 -5.33 19.49
C ARG A 90 16.33 -4.91 18.96
N GLY A 91 16.38 -4.30 17.77
CA GLY A 91 17.62 -4.02 17.05
C GLY A 91 18.28 -5.25 16.43
N ASP A 92 17.53 -6.35 16.25
CA ASP A 92 17.99 -7.62 15.67
C ASP A 92 18.10 -7.54 14.14
N THR A 93 18.90 -6.60 13.63
CA THR A 93 19.00 -6.25 12.20
C THR A 93 19.41 -7.42 11.32
N SER A 94 20.35 -8.26 11.77
CA SER A 94 20.80 -9.43 11.00
C SER A 94 19.65 -10.40 10.70
N PHE A 95 18.84 -10.74 11.71
CA PHE A 95 17.70 -11.63 11.54
C PHE A 95 16.60 -11.00 10.69
N LEU A 96 16.39 -9.69 10.84
CA LEU A 96 15.40 -8.94 10.06
C LEU A 96 15.78 -8.93 8.58
N ILE A 97 17.04 -8.60 8.25
CA ILE A 97 17.53 -8.57 6.87
C ILE A 97 17.43 -9.95 6.25
N SER A 98 17.91 -11.01 6.91
CA SER A 98 17.81 -12.38 6.39
C SER A 98 16.36 -12.84 6.20
N SER A 99 15.44 -12.41 7.07
CA SER A 99 14.02 -12.71 6.92
C SER A 99 13.40 -12.01 5.71
N ILE A 100 13.73 -10.74 5.49
CA ILE A 100 13.30 -9.95 4.32
C ILE A 100 13.85 -10.56 3.04
N GLU A 101 15.15 -10.86 2.98
CA GLU A 101 15.80 -11.53 1.85
C GLU A 101 15.08 -12.82 1.45
N SER A 102 14.65 -13.60 2.45
CA SER A 102 14.03 -14.90 2.21
C SER A 102 12.57 -14.82 1.77
N HIS A 103 11.83 -13.76 2.13
CA HIS A 103 10.36 -13.73 2.00
C HIS A 103 9.81 -12.55 1.20
N GLN A 104 10.61 -11.53 0.89
CA GLN A 104 10.13 -10.31 0.23
C GLN A 104 9.50 -10.60 -1.13
N ALA A 105 10.17 -11.34 -2.01
CA ALA A 105 9.67 -11.61 -3.36
C ALA A 105 8.33 -12.38 -3.32
N GLU A 106 8.22 -13.33 -2.41
CA GLU A 106 6.99 -14.08 -2.20
C GLU A 106 5.87 -13.19 -1.68
N LEU A 107 6.15 -12.32 -0.70
CA LEU A 107 5.16 -11.37 -0.18
C LEU A 107 4.72 -10.37 -1.25
N GLN A 108 5.65 -9.81 -2.03
CA GLN A 108 5.36 -8.90 -3.13
C GLN A 108 4.41 -9.55 -4.15
N SER A 109 4.64 -10.82 -4.48
CA SER A 109 3.75 -11.62 -5.34
C SER A 109 2.38 -11.84 -4.68
N LEU A 110 2.36 -12.23 -3.40
CA LEU A 110 1.14 -12.52 -2.65
C LEU A 110 0.21 -11.31 -2.55
N VAL A 111 0.75 -10.14 -2.22
CA VAL A 111 -0.05 -8.92 -2.02
C VAL A 111 -0.16 -8.07 -3.28
N ASN A 112 0.58 -8.43 -4.33
CA ASN A 112 0.70 -7.68 -5.57
C ASN A 112 1.04 -6.20 -5.26
N LEU A 113 2.10 -5.97 -4.48
CA LEU A 113 2.67 -4.66 -4.13
C LEU A 113 4.19 -4.76 -4.19
N ARG A 114 4.87 -3.63 -4.38
CA ARG A 114 6.34 -3.57 -4.41
C ARG A 114 6.91 -3.22 -3.04
N PHE A 115 6.23 -2.33 -2.31
CA PHE A 115 6.61 -1.95 -0.96
C PHE A 115 5.88 -2.82 0.06
N VAL A 116 6.58 -3.83 0.59
CA VAL A 116 6.02 -4.80 1.56
C VAL A 116 6.66 -4.72 2.95
N ILE A 117 7.75 -3.97 3.09
CA ILE A 117 8.40 -3.75 4.38
C ILE A 117 7.65 -2.62 5.09
N PRO A 118 7.13 -2.83 6.31
CA PRO A 118 6.47 -1.77 7.06
C PRO A 118 7.40 -0.59 7.33
N PHE A 119 6.97 0.61 6.97
CA PHE A 119 7.75 1.84 7.17
C PHE A 119 8.08 2.07 8.65
N ALA A 120 7.15 1.75 9.56
CA ALA A 120 7.40 1.83 11.00
C ALA A 120 8.61 1.00 11.46
N ALA A 121 8.89 -0.14 10.84
CA ALA A 121 10.07 -0.94 11.15
C ALA A 121 11.36 -0.23 10.67
N LEU A 122 11.33 0.37 9.47
CA LEU A 122 12.44 1.17 8.94
C LEU A 122 12.71 2.39 9.82
N ALA A 123 11.67 3.14 10.18
CA ALA A 123 11.75 4.33 11.01
C ALA A 123 12.40 4.03 12.37
N LYS A 124 11.99 2.93 13.02
CA LYS A 124 12.60 2.44 14.27
C LYS A 124 14.08 2.13 14.12
N LEU A 125 14.48 1.44 13.05
CA LEU A 125 15.89 1.11 12.81
C LEU A 125 16.75 2.35 12.54
N TRP A 126 16.24 3.30 11.75
CA TRP A 126 16.95 4.52 11.40
C TRP A 126 17.08 5.51 12.56
N THR A 127 16.28 5.35 13.61
CA THR A 127 16.30 6.20 14.82
C THR A 127 16.79 5.47 16.06
N HIS A 128 17.27 4.23 15.90
CA HIS A 128 17.68 3.37 17.00
C HIS A 128 18.87 3.97 17.78
N ASP A 129 18.88 3.89 19.11
CA ASP A 129 19.91 4.50 19.96
C ASP A 129 21.33 3.96 19.71
N ASN A 130 21.44 2.70 19.29
CA ASN A 130 22.70 2.07 18.93
C ASN A 130 23.12 2.41 17.48
N PRO A 131 24.24 3.14 17.26
CA PRO A 131 24.71 3.49 15.91
C PRO A 131 25.04 2.28 15.04
N HIS A 132 25.44 1.15 15.63
CA HIS A 132 25.71 -0.07 14.88
C HIS A 132 24.43 -0.66 14.27
N VAL A 133 23.30 -0.57 14.99
CA VAL A 133 21.99 -1.00 14.47
C VAL A 133 21.57 -0.10 13.32
N GLN A 134 21.74 1.22 13.46
CA GLN A 134 21.47 2.18 12.40
C GLN A 134 22.31 1.88 11.15
N GLU A 135 23.62 1.68 11.30
CA GLU A 135 24.50 1.36 10.19
C GLU A 135 24.15 0.02 9.52
N GLN A 136 23.90 -1.05 10.30
CA GLN A 136 23.48 -2.33 9.75
C GLN A 136 22.15 -2.23 9.00
N SER A 137 21.24 -1.36 9.44
CA SER A 137 19.95 -1.14 8.76
C SER A 137 20.11 -0.53 7.36
N SER A 138 21.26 0.08 7.05
CA SER A 138 21.54 0.62 5.71
C SER A 138 21.51 -0.47 4.62
N ARG A 139 21.74 -1.74 5.00
CA ARG A 139 21.58 -2.90 4.12
C ARG A 139 20.15 -3.09 3.62
N LEU A 140 19.16 -2.41 4.20
CA LEU A 140 17.78 -2.42 3.73
C LEU A 140 17.54 -1.46 2.56
N LEU A 141 18.40 -0.45 2.36
CA LEU A 141 18.20 0.57 1.33
C LEU A 141 18.13 -0.03 -0.09
N PRO A 142 18.98 -1.01 -0.48
CA PRO A 142 18.86 -1.65 -1.80
C PRO A 142 17.51 -2.32 -2.05
N PHE A 143 16.84 -2.87 -1.02
CA PHE A 143 15.50 -3.46 -1.17
C PHE A 143 14.43 -2.40 -1.42
N LEU A 144 14.60 -1.21 -0.84
CA LEU A 144 13.72 -0.07 -1.10
C LEU A 144 13.98 0.48 -2.49
N GLU A 145 15.24 0.62 -2.90
CA GLU A 145 15.61 1.04 -4.25
C GLU A 145 15.05 0.09 -5.31
N ASP A 146 15.13 -1.23 -5.12
CA ASP A 146 14.53 -2.25 -6.02
C ASP A 146 13.00 -2.18 -6.11
N ALA A 147 12.34 -1.55 -5.12
CA ALA A 147 10.89 -1.37 -5.16
C ALA A 147 10.45 -0.19 -6.05
N PHE A 148 11.34 0.71 -6.46
CA PHE A 148 11.01 1.90 -7.27
C PHE A 148 10.90 1.67 -8.79
N PRO A 149 11.79 0.89 -9.47
CA PRO A 149 11.74 0.67 -10.91
C PRO A 149 10.38 0.21 -11.43
N THR A 150 10.10 0.42 -12.72
CA THR A 150 8.88 -0.10 -13.34
C THR A 150 9.04 -1.60 -13.58
N HIS A 151 8.02 -2.39 -13.21
CA HIS A 151 8.01 -3.83 -13.42
C HIS A 151 7.04 -4.22 -14.53
N LEU A 152 7.49 -5.11 -15.41
CA LEU A 152 6.69 -5.56 -16.55
C LEU A 152 5.39 -6.23 -16.07
N GLY A 153 4.26 -5.79 -16.62
CA GLY A 153 2.93 -6.28 -16.24
C GLY A 153 2.37 -5.67 -14.96
N TYR A 154 3.12 -4.82 -14.25
CA TYR A 154 2.62 -4.09 -13.10
C TYR A 154 1.93 -2.80 -13.52
N ASN A 155 0.81 -2.46 -12.87
CA ASN A 155 0.07 -1.25 -13.20
C ASN A 155 0.86 -0.02 -12.70
N GLU A 156 1.45 0.74 -13.63
CA GLU A 156 2.33 1.88 -13.30
C GLU A 156 1.62 2.93 -12.44
N ARG A 157 0.35 3.25 -12.75
CA ARG A 157 -0.42 4.21 -11.97
C ARG A 157 -0.66 3.72 -10.54
N ARG A 158 -0.88 2.42 -10.36
CA ARG A 158 -1.00 1.80 -9.03
C ARG A 158 0.35 1.91 -8.30
N HIS A 159 1.44 1.64 -9.00
CA HIS A 159 2.79 1.75 -8.45
C HIS A 159 3.14 3.18 -8.02
N ASP A 160 2.77 4.19 -8.81
CA ASP A 160 2.96 5.60 -8.44
C ASP A 160 2.28 5.92 -7.11
N MET A 161 1.09 5.37 -6.85
CA MET A 161 0.41 5.57 -5.56
C MET A 161 1.18 4.91 -4.41
N GLU A 162 1.83 3.76 -4.61
CA GLU A 162 2.72 3.17 -3.58
C GLU A 162 3.97 4.02 -3.35
N ARG A 163 4.61 4.51 -4.43
CA ARG A 163 5.78 5.38 -4.32
C ARG A 163 5.44 6.65 -3.55
N LEU A 164 4.28 7.24 -3.84
CA LEU A 164 3.81 8.44 -3.16
C LEU A 164 3.49 8.20 -1.69
N ALA A 165 2.94 7.03 -1.35
CA ALA A 165 2.74 6.64 0.04
C ALA A 165 4.07 6.50 0.79
N PHE A 166 5.05 5.83 0.17
CA PHE A 166 6.41 5.74 0.71
C PHE A 166 7.05 7.13 0.89
N ILE A 167 6.98 7.99 -0.13
CA ILE A 167 7.52 9.36 -0.08
C ILE A 167 6.83 10.18 1.02
N SER A 168 5.52 10.03 1.19
CA SER A 168 4.77 10.70 2.27
C SER A 168 5.27 10.26 3.65
N ALA A 169 5.32 8.95 3.90
CA ALA A 169 5.80 8.43 5.18
C ALA A 169 7.26 8.82 5.45
N LEU A 170 8.10 8.80 4.42
CA LEU A 170 9.49 9.24 4.50
C LEU A 170 9.61 10.74 4.76
N ALA A 171 8.75 11.56 4.15
CA ALA A 171 8.75 13.00 4.36
C ALA A 171 8.35 13.35 5.79
N ASP A 172 7.31 12.70 6.31
CA ASP A 172 6.85 12.86 7.69
C ASP A 172 7.98 12.49 8.67
N HIS A 173 8.60 11.33 8.48
CA HIS A 173 9.73 10.86 9.29
C HIS A 173 10.93 11.81 9.30
N LEU A 174 11.30 12.36 8.14
CA LEU A 174 12.47 13.23 8.00
C LEU A 174 12.19 14.67 8.42
N ASN A 175 10.93 15.09 8.45
CA ASN A 175 10.52 16.40 8.97
C ASN A 175 10.34 16.41 10.49
N ASP A 176 10.28 15.24 11.13
CA ASP A 176 10.24 15.12 12.58
C ASP A 176 11.55 15.65 13.21
N THR A 177 11.42 16.58 14.15
CA THR A 177 12.53 17.24 14.83
C THR A 177 12.92 16.59 16.14
N ASP A 178 12.15 15.63 16.63
CA ASP A 178 12.37 15.01 17.94
C ASP A 178 13.55 14.03 17.92
N PHE A 179 13.96 13.58 16.73
CA PHE A 179 15.10 12.69 16.54
C PHE A 179 15.92 13.05 15.30
N THR A 180 17.11 12.44 15.22
CA THR A 180 17.97 12.50 14.03
C THR A 180 18.01 11.12 13.37
N SER A 181 17.48 11.04 12.15
CA SER A 181 17.43 9.79 11.38
C SER A 181 18.78 9.48 10.72
N TYR A 182 19.21 8.22 10.76
CA TYR A 182 20.40 7.72 10.07
C TYR A 182 20.43 8.09 8.58
N VAL A 183 19.27 8.01 7.91
CA VAL A 183 19.17 8.33 6.48
C VAL A 183 19.36 9.81 6.17
N ALA A 184 19.23 10.70 7.17
CA ALA A 184 19.46 12.14 7.00
C ALA A 184 20.93 12.54 7.20
N THR A 185 21.69 11.78 8.00
CA THR A 185 23.06 12.14 8.43
C THR A 185 24.17 11.35 7.76
N SER A 186 23.90 10.09 7.37
CA SER A 186 24.91 9.24 6.75
C SER A 186 25.03 9.51 5.25
N THR A 187 26.24 9.35 4.71
CA THR A 187 26.48 9.49 3.25
C THR A 187 25.58 8.57 2.45
N HIS A 188 25.51 7.29 2.84
CA HIS A 188 24.70 6.31 2.12
C HIS A 188 23.19 6.58 2.24
N GLY A 189 22.74 7.06 3.41
CA GLY A 189 21.39 7.54 3.59
C GLY A 189 21.03 8.73 2.70
N GLN A 190 21.91 9.73 2.64
CA GLN A 190 21.72 10.93 1.82
C GLN A 190 21.71 10.60 0.32
N GLU A 191 22.53 9.64 -0.11
CA GLU A 191 22.48 9.09 -1.47
C GLU A 191 21.14 8.43 -1.77
N PHE A 192 20.58 7.66 -0.84
CA PHE A 192 19.24 7.09 -0.97
C PHE A 192 18.17 8.18 -1.06
N ILE A 193 18.24 9.23 -0.24
CA ILE A 193 17.28 10.35 -0.35
C ILE A 193 17.40 11.06 -1.69
N ARG A 194 18.63 11.24 -2.22
CA ARG A 194 18.84 11.77 -3.57
C ARG A 194 18.24 10.85 -4.62
N PHE A 195 18.41 9.53 -4.49
CA PHE A 195 17.76 8.57 -5.38
C PHE A 195 16.23 8.73 -5.37
N VAL A 196 15.59 8.82 -4.19
CA VAL A 196 14.14 9.04 -4.09
C VAL A 196 13.73 10.37 -4.74
N HIS A 197 14.51 11.43 -4.53
CA HIS A 197 14.30 12.71 -5.16
C HIS A 197 14.37 12.63 -6.70
N ASP A 198 15.36 11.91 -7.24
CA ASP A 198 15.50 11.68 -8.68
C ASP A 198 14.33 10.85 -9.24
N GLN A 199 13.78 9.91 -8.46
CA GLN A 199 12.56 9.19 -8.82
C GLN A 199 11.34 10.12 -8.89
N ILE A 200 11.21 11.09 -7.97
CA ILE A 200 10.14 12.11 -8.02
C ILE A 200 10.21 12.90 -9.32
N LEU A 201 11.41 13.32 -9.72
CA LEU A 201 11.62 14.11 -10.93
C LEU A 201 11.42 13.30 -12.22
N SER A 202 12.14 12.18 -12.35
CA SER A 202 12.15 11.36 -13.57
C SER A 202 10.77 10.80 -13.91
N ARG A 203 9.96 10.48 -12.89
CA ARG A 203 8.60 9.96 -13.05
C ARG A 203 7.53 11.05 -12.98
N ARG A 204 7.92 12.31 -12.81
CA ARG A 204 6.99 13.45 -12.69
C ARG A 204 5.96 13.26 -11.58
N LEU A 205 6.35 12.66 -10.46
CA LEU A 205 5.47 12.45 -9.29
C LEU A 205 5.03 13.77 -8.64
N TYR A 206 5.68 14.88 -9.01
CA TYR A 206 5.29 16.24 -8.64
C TYR A 206 4.10 16.77 -9.44
N GLU A 207 3.80 16.20 -10.61
CA GLU A 207 2.64 16.61 -11.38
C GLU A 207 1.36 16.11 -10.70
N THR A 208 0.35 16.97 -10.58
CA THR A 208 -1.00 16.55 -10.21
C THR A 208 -1.75 16.15 -11.48
N PRO A 209 -2.30 14.92 -11.57
CA PRO A 209 -3.14 14.54 -12.70
C PRO A 209 -4.27 15.56 -12.89
N TYR A 210 -4.69 15.82 -14.13
CA TYR A 210 -5.71 16.85 -14.46
C TYR A 210 -7.07 16.66 -13.77
N TRP A 211 -7.33 15.50 -13.21
CA TRP A 211 -8.56 15.07 -12.56
C TRP A 211 -8.42 14.96 -11.04
N ASP A 212 -7.19 15.12 -10.54
CA ASP A 212 -6.87 15.20 -9.13
C ASP A 212 -6.56 16.67 -8.82
N PHE A 213 -7.53 17.36 -8.24
CA PHE A 213 -7.39 18.74 -7.77
C PHE A 213 -7.08 18.80 -6.28
N SER A 214 -6.67 17.68 -5.68
CA SER A 214 -6.39 17.65 -4.25
C SER A 214 -5.23 18.59 -3.90
N PRO A 215 -5.34 19.37 -2.81
CA PRO A 215 -4.22 20.15 -2.28
C PRO A 215 -3.09 19.26 -1.75
N ASP A 216 -3.35 17.95 -1.61
CA ASP A 216 -2.42 16.97 -1.02
C ASP A 216 -1.11 16.84 -1.79
N ARG A 217 -1.13 16.97 -3.13
CA ARG A 217 0.11 16.96 -3.93
C ARG A 217 1.01 18.14 -3.57
N GLN A 218 0.44 19.34 -3.49
CA GLN A 218 1.20 20.55 -3.18
C GLN A 218 1.73 20.50 -1.74
N LYS A 219 0.92 19.97 -0.81
CA LYS A 219 1.33 19.73 0.56
C LYS A 219 2.55 18.78 0.61
N LEU A 220 2.46 17.60 -0.01
CA LEU A 220 3.55 16.63 -0.04
C LEU A 220 4.83 17.22 -0.65
N LEU A 221 4.71 17.98 -1.74
CA LEU A 221 5.89 18.61 -2.35
C LEU A 221 6.50 19.67 -1.45
N SER A 222 5.69 20.45 -0.75
CA SER A 222 6.18 21.43 0.23
C SER A 222 6.91 20.75 1.38
N GLU A 223 6.36 19.64 1.89
CA GLU A 223 6.98 18.80 2.91
C GLU A 223 8.29 18.18 2.41
N TRP A 224 8.33 17.70 1.17
CA TRP A 224 9.53 17.13 0.56
C TRP A 224 10.61 18.18 0.31
N THR A 225 10.25 19.38 -0.14
CA THR A 225 11.20 20.50 -0.27
C THR A 225 11.84 20.82 1.07
N ARG A 226 11.04 20.87 2.15
CA ARG A 226 11.56 21.04 3.51
C ARG A 226 12.54 19.94 3.91
N VAL A 227 12.25 18.67 3.58
CA VAL A 227 13.17 17.55 3.80
C VAL A 227 14.49 17.76 3.10
N THR A 228 14.48 18.07 1.79
CA THR A 228 15.71 18.26 1.03
C THR A 228 16.57 19.40 1.57
N GLN A 229 15.94 20.51 1.96
CA GLN A 229 16.63 21.65 2.57
C GLN A 229 17.27 21.26 3.92
N ARG A 230 16.53 20.56 4.77
CA ARG A 230 17.03 20.10 6.07
C ARG A 230 18.20 19.13 5.92
N ILE A 231 18.16 18.24 4.93
CA ILE A 231 19.27 17.31 4.66
C ILE A 231 20.50 18.04 4.16
N ILE A 232 20.34 19.08 3.32
CA ILE A 232 21.46 19.94 2.91
C ILE A 232 22.13 20.56 4.15
N GLU A 233 21.33 21.10 5.06
CA GLU A 233 21.81 21.74 6.28
C GLU A 233 22.50 20.76 7.23
N ILE A 234 21.86 19.64 7.54
CA ILE A 234 22.39 18.62 8.46
C ILE A 234 23.65 17.96 7.89
N GLY A 235 23.63 17.64 6.60
CA GLY A 235 24.74 16.95 5.92
C GLY A 235 25.89 17.86 5.51
N ASN A 236 25.76 19.19 5.68
CA ASN A 236 26.66 20.18 5.09
C ASN A 236 26.87 19.95 3.59
N LEU A 237 25.81 19.56 2.88
CA LEU A 237 25.86 19.26 1.46
C LEU A 237 25.90 20.56 0.66
N ARG A 238 26.26 20.44 -0.63
CA ARG A 238 26.21 21.59 -1.52
C ARG A 238 24.75 22.02 -1.74
N PRO A 239 24.48 23.33 -1.91
CA PRO A 239 23.11 23.81 -2.17
C PRO A 239 22.48 23.20 -3.44
N ASP A 240 23.28 22.76 -4.40
CA ASP A 240 22.86 22.13 -5.65
C ASP A 240 22.81 20.59 -5.58
N TYR A 241 22.89 20.00 -4.38
CA TYR A 241 22.89 18.55 -4.21
C TYR A 241 21.58 17.88 -4.66
N PHE A 242 20.45 18.56 -4.45
CA PHE A 242 19.15 18.16 -4.97
C PHE A 242 18.76 19.08 -6.13
N THR A 243 18.24 18.50 -7.21
CA THR A 243 17.74 19.29 -8.34
C THR A 243 16.44 20.00 -7.95
N SER A 244 16.20 21.21 -8.45
CA SER A 244 14.94 21.90 -8.13
C SER A 244 13.76 21.16 -8.76
N ILE A 245 12.70 20.95 -7.97
CA ILE A 245 11.42 20.47 -8.50
C ILE A 245 10.83 21.58 -9.37
N PRO A 246 10.44 21.29 -10.63
CA PRO A 246 9.86 22.29 -11.50
C PRO A 246 8.63 22.93 -10.85
N GLU A 247 8.61 24.26 -10.81
CA GLU A 247 7.40 24.98 -10.43
C GLU A 247 6.30 24.63 -11.44
N ARG A 248 5.12 24.31 -10.92
CA ARG A 248 3.93 24.18 -11.76
C ARG A 248 3.78 25.52 -12.48
N PRO A 249 3.67 25.56 -13.82
CA PRO A 249 3.30 26.80 -14.48
C PRO A 249 1.99 27.25 -13.83
N SER A 250 2.04 28.42 -13.17
CA SER A 250 0.83 29.11 -12.74
C SER A 250 -0.10 29.07 -13.92
N ALA A 251 -1.33 28.55 -13.74
CA ALA A 251 -2.32 28.56 -14.79
C ALA A 251 -2.38 29.99 -15.31
N GLN A 252 -1.74 30.23 -16.45
CA GLN A 252 -1.87 31.52 -17.12
C GLN A 252 -3.38 31.62 -17.34
N PRO A 253 -4.02 32.74 -16.97
CA PRO A 253 -5.39 32.95 -17.42
C PRO A 253 -5.33 32.70 -18.91
N MET A 254 -6.10 31.73 -19.42
CA MET A 254 -6.20 31.54 -20.86
C MET A 254 -6.43 32.92 -21.42
N ASP A 255 -5.46 33.40 -22.19
CA ASP A 255 -5.63 34.61 -22.95
C ASP A 255 -6.93 34.41 -23.71
N ALA A 256 -7.92 35.27 -23.45
CA ALA A 256 -9.29 35.17 -23.94
C ALA A 256 -9.35 35.50 -25.45
N GLY A 257 -8.35 35.05 -26.21
CA GLY A 257 -8.11 35.36 -27.61
C GLY A 257 -7.90 34.13 -28.51
N ILE A 258 -8.05 32.90 -28.00
CA ILE A 258 -8.08 31.71 -28.88
C ILE A 258 -9.54 31.34 -29.18
N PRO A 259 -10.03 31.51 -30.42
CA PRO A 259 -11.37 31.07 -30.78
C PRO A 259 -11.43 29.55 -30.69
N LEU A 260 -12.41 29.03 -29.95
CA LEU A 260 -12.78 27.62 -29.96
C LEU A 260 -12.99 27.15 -31.41
N PRO A 261 -12.49 25.97 -31.82
CA PRO A 261 -12.83 25.39 -33.10
C PRO A 261 -14.35 25.22 -33.18
N GLY A 262 -14.96 25.90 -34.15
CA GLY A 262 -16.40 25.90 -34.36
C GLY A 262 -16.95 24.48 -34.49
N ILE A 263 -18.02 24.21 -33.74
CA ILE A 263 -18.90 23.06 -33.93
C ILE A 263 -19.25 23.00 -35.43
N PRO A 264 -19.05 21.88 -36.14
CA PRO A 264 -19.44 21.78 -37.54
C PRO A 264 -20.95 22.00 -37.64
N ASN A 265 -21.34 23.06 -38.35
CA ASN A 265 -22.72 23.38 -38.67
C ASN A 265 -23.41 22.17 -39.30
N ARG A 266 -24.41 21.63 -38.61
CA ARG A 266 -25.35 20.67 -39.18
C ARG A 266 -26.22 21.44 -40.20
N PRO A 267 -26.32 21.00 -41.47
CA PRO A 267 -27.12 21.73 -42.44
C PRO A 267 -28.62 21.65 -42.09
N PRO A 268 -29.40 22.69 -42.42
CA PRO A 268 -30.81 22.76 -42.07
C PRO A 268 -31.59 21.72 -42.88
N ARG A 269 -32.39 20.90 -42.18
CA ARG A 269 -33.42 20.08 -42.81
C ARG A 269 -34.54 21.02 -43.24
N THR A 270 -34.77 21.09 -44.54
CA THR A 270 -35.97 21.65 -45.15
C THR A 270 -37.16 20.75 -44.80
N ASP A 271 -38.13 21.31 -44.10
CA ASP A 271 -39.49 20.74 -44.01
C ASP A 271 -40.16 20.90 -45.38
N ASP A 272 -40.61 19.79 -45.96
CA ASP A 272 -41.74 19.81 -46.87
C ASP A 272 -42.45 18.44 -46.87
N GLY A 273 -43.72 18.44 -46.46
CA GLY A 273 -44.77 17.65 -47.10
C GLY A 273 -44.93 16.15 -46.81
N SER A 274 -45.78 15.86 -45.81
CA SER A 274 -46.80 14.78 -45.80
C SER A 274 -46.47 13.39 -45.23
N SER A 275 -47.43 12.95 -44.38
CA SER A 275 -47.86 11.57 -44.06
C SER A 275 -47.33 10.90 -42.78
N VAL A 276 -48.16 11.01 -41.73
CA VAL A 276 -48.24 10.33 -40.40
C VAL A 276 -48.61 8.82 -40.63
N PRO A 277 -48.48 7.80 -39.71
CA PRO A 277 -48.67 7.90 -38.25
C PRO A 277 -48.01 6.89 -37.24
N GLN A 278 -48.03 7.31 -35.96
CA GLN A 278 -48.37 6.61 -34.70
C GLN A 278 -47.54 5.46 -34.09
N SER A 279 -47.11 5.67 -32.83
CA SER A 279 -47.56 4.96 -31.60
C SER A 279 -46.83 5.58 -30.38
N HIS A 280 -47.48 6.46 -29.61
CA HIS A 280 -48.30 6.25 -28.41
C HIS A 280 -47.54 5.71 -27.17
N HIS A 281 -47.31 6.65 -26.24
CA HIS A 281 -47.19 6.41 -24.81
C HIS A 281 -48.48 5.82 -24.24
N GLU A 282 -48.37 4.97 -23.22
CA GLU A 282 -49.07 5.21 -21.95
C GLU A 282 -48.49 4.34 -20.81
N MET A 283 -48.39 4.96 -19.63
CA MET A 283 -48.15 4.31 -18.36
C MET A 283 -49.46 3.74 -17.82
N HIS A 284 -49.43 2.60 -17.12
CA HIS A 284 -50.05 2.55 -15.79
C HIS A 284 -49.61 1.35 -14.94
N ASP A 285 -49.70 1.64 -13.65
CA ASP A 285 -49.40 0.98 -12.39
C ASP A 285 -50.12 -0.35 -12.08
N ASP A 286 -49.66 -0.94 -10.98
CA ASP A 286 -50.30 -1.87 -10.03
C ASP A 286 -50.06 -3.39 -10.08
N GLY A 287 -49.49 -3.89 -8.98
CA GLY A 287 -50.08 -5.02 -8.26
C GLY A 287 -49.28 -6.33 -8.13
N GLN A 288 -48.71 -6.53 -6.94
CA GLN A 288 -48.67 -7.79 -6.17
C GLN A 288 -47.89 -9.02 -6.69
N GLY A 289 -46.95 -9.48 -5.84
CA GLY A 289 -47.04 -10.85 -5.33
C GLY A 289 -45.90 -11.83 -5.62
N VAL A 290 -45.28 -12.26 -4.52
CA VAL A 290 -44.89 -13.66 -4.23
C VAL A 290 -43.49 -14.13 -4.68
N LEU A 291 -42.75 -14.56 -3.63
CA LEU A 291 -41.55 -15.38 -3.60
C LEU A 291 -41.63 -16.63 -4.50
N GLY A 292 -40.54 -16.90 -5.24
CA GLY A 292 -40.36 -18.17 -5.94
C GLY A 292 -38.90 -18.59 -5.94
N LEU A 293 -38.54 -19.45 -4.98
CA LEU A 293 -37.42 -20.37 -5.07
C LEU A 293 -37.57 -21.24 -6.32
N ALA A 294 -36.48 -21.43 -7.08
CA ALA A 294 -36.35 -22.57 -7.98
C ALA A 294 -34.88 -22.95 -8.07
N GLU A 295 -34.53 -23.99 -7.30
CA GLU A 295 -33.52 -24.97 -7.67
C GLU A 295 -33.88 -25.54 -9.05
N GLN A 296 -32.87 -25.75 -9.90
CA GLN A 296 -32.99 -26.75 -10.95
C GLN A 296 -31.64 -27.44 -11.12
N ASP A 297 -31.57 -28.55 -10.41
CA ASP A 297 -30.65 -29.67 -10.63
C ASP A 297 -31.12 -30.51 -11.83
N GLU A 298 -30.15 -31.27 -12.37
CA GLU A 298 -30.33 -32.50 -13.17
C GLU A 298 -30.89 -32.36 -14.61
N GLN A 299 -30.42 -33.06 -15.66
CA GLN A 299 -29.44 -34.14 -15.83
C GLN A 299 -29.32 -34.46 -17.34
N GLY A 300 -28.30 -35.26 -17.70
CA GLY A 300 -28.31 -36.07 -18.94
C GLY A 300 -27.06 -35.90 -19.80
N ASN A 301 -25.87 -36.44 -19.49
CA ASN A 301 -25.45 -37.82 -19.19
C ASN A 301 -24.99 -38.63 -20.43
N MET A 302 -24.00 -39.49 -20.18
CA MET A 302 -23.46 -40.63 -20.97
C MET A 302 -22.38 -40.32 -22.03
N ALA A 303 -21.25 -41.02 -22.17
CA ALA A 303 -20.56 -42.15 -21.49
C ALA A 303 -19.21 -42.35 -22.27
N GLY A 304 -18.16 -43.08 -21.88
CA GLY A 304 -17.80 -43.93 -20.73
C GLY A 304 -16.25 -43.94 -20.55
N ASP A 305 -15.69 -44.29 -19.38
CA ASP A 305 -15.53 -45.64 -18.77
C ASP A 305 -14.53 -46.51 -19.60
N ILE A 306 -13.46 -47.18 -19.13
CA ILE A 306 -13.04 -47.96 -17.93
C ILE A 306 -11.48 -48.07 -18.02
N GLY A 307 -10.63 -48.24 -17.00
CA GLY A 307 -10.81 -48.58 -15.59
C GLY A 307 -9.48 -48.73 -14.83
N ALA A 308 -9.63 -49.15 -13.58
CA ALA A 308 -8.65 -49.38 -12.52
C ALA A 308 -7.99 -50.79 -12.62
N GLU A 309 -7.05 -51.28 -11.81
CA GLU A 309 -6.45 -51.03 -10.49
C GLU A 309 -5.02 -51.65 -10.51
N GLU A 310 -4.09 -51.24 -9.64
CA GLU A 310 -3.34 -52.17 -8.75
C GLU A 310 -2.52 -51.39 -7.69
N LEU A 311 -2.70 -51.78 -6.44
CA LEU A 311 -2.01 -51.36 -5.21
C LEU A 311 -0.67 -52.10 -5.04
N VAL A 312 0.45 -51.43 -4.71
CA VAL A 312 1.53 -52.01 -3.88
C VAL A 312 2.31 -50.92 -3.09
N ASP A 313 2.30 -51.13 -1.76
CA ASP A 313 3.25 -50.82 -0.68
C ASP A 313 4.32 -49.70 -0.74
N THR A 314 4.23 -48.85 0.30
CA THR A 314 5.30 -48.05 0.91
C THR A 314 6.44 -48.85 1.53
N PRO A 315 7.65 -48.26 1.62
CA PRO A 315 8.47 -48.39 2.83
C PRO A 315 8.81 -47.03 3.47
N HIS A 316 8.60 -46.95 4.78
CA HIS A 316 9.10 -45.91 5.68
C HIS A 316 10.63 -46.01 5.88
N PRO A 317 11.36 -44.89 6.03
CA PRO A 317 12.73 -44.92 6.50
C PRO A 317 12.77 -45.08 8.03
N SER A 318 13.50 -46.12 8.46
CA SER A 318 13.91 -46.38 9.84
C SER A 318 14.96 -45.38 10.30
N ILE A 319 14.72 -44.71 11.43
CA ILE A 319 15.77 -44.04 12.19
C ILE A 319 15.83 -44.69 13.58
N ASN A 320 16.99 -45.27 13.85
CA ASN A 320 17.36 -45.99 15.06
C ASN A 320 17.46 -45.04 16.28
N PRO A 321 16.85 -45.33 17.43
CA PRO A 321 17.01 -44.56 18.66
C PRO A 321 18.06 -45.22 19.56
N ASP A 322 19.30 -44.76 19.49
CA ASP A 322 20.30 -44.99 20.54
C ASP A 322 20.72 -43.63 21.17
N HIS A 323 20.47 -43.58 22.48
CA HIS A 323 20.54 -42.49 23.47
C HIS A 323 22.01 -42.00 23.76
N PRO A 324 22.29 -40.99 24.64
CA PRO A 324 21.53 -40.60 25.83
C PRO A 324 21.35 -39.11 26.17
N ARG A 325 20.38 -38.91 27.06
CA ARG A 325 20.13 -37.74 27.91
C ARG A 325 21.34 -37.39 28.77
N VAL A 326 21.59 -36.10 28.93
CA VAL A 326 22.36 -35.53 30.04
C VAL A 326 21.35 -35.11 31.10
N ASP A 327 21.41 -35.77 32.24
CA ASP A 327 20.71 -35.38 33.47
C ASP A 327 21.47 -34.26 34.17
N ASP A 328 20.68 -33.34 34.75
CA ASP A 328 21.09 -32.38 35.76
C ASP A 328 21.64 -33.09 37.02
N GLN A 329 22.82 -32.68 37.48
CA GLN A 329 23.24 -32.81 38.88
C GLN A 329 24.12 -31.61 39.29
N HIS A 330 23.63 -30.93 40.33
CA HIS A 330 24.29 -30.05 41.31
C HIS A 330 24.75 -28.63 40.92
#